data_AF-A0A6P0R2V4-F1
#
_entry.id   AF-A0A6P0R2V4-F1
#
_cell.length_a   1.000
_cell.length_b   1.000
_cell.length_c   1.000
_cell.angle_alpha   90.00
_cell.angle_beta   90.00
_cell.angle_gamma   90.00
#
_symmetry.space_group_name_H-M   'P 1'
#
loop_
_entity.id
_entity.type
_entity.pdbx_description
1 polymer ?
#
loop_
_entity_poly.entity_id
_entity_poly.type
_entity_poly.pdbx_seq_one_letter_code
_entity_poly.pdbx_strand_id
1 'polypeptide(L)'
;MNQNLQDKKTFQQNNKSQNYTELSQVKSHYSELWKSEQDDVDTINKLAETYYNQGNFTEAIALCHKVLKEQANFAPVYKTLGNILQAQNKIDAAIRAYSLAIKINPNFIEAIVNLASMFYKKGQIDAAMINYRKAIKMKPDLAEAYWNLGKVLEQEGRFYEAFFFQEKALELQPNLVYNTQKNNQDSHFQKWQNLEN
;
A
#
# COMPACT_ATOMS: atom_id res chain seq x y z
N MET A 1 -4.46 -25.17 -29.71
CA MET A 1 -4.07 -23.77 -29.42
C MET A 1 -5.25 -22.82 -29.11
N ASN A 2 -6.48 -23.30 -28.85
CA ASN A 2 -7.66 -22.41 -28.77
C ASN A 2 -8.43 -22.38 -27.42
N GLN A 3 -8.00 -23.13 -26.40
CA GLN A 3 -8.63 -23.13 -25.06
C GLN A 3 -8.20 -21.92 -24.20
N ASN A 4 -6.90 -21.58 -24.21
CA ASN A 4 -6.34 -20.47 -23.41
C ASN A 4 -6.88 -19.06 -23.76
N LEU A 5 -7.41 -18.86 -24.97
CA LEU A 5 -7.97 -17.57 -25.39
C LEU A 5 -9.43 -17.40 -24.98
N GLN A 6 -10.18 -18.52 -24.87
CA GLN A 6 -11.54 -18.51 -24.35
C GLN A 6 -11.53 -18.30 -22.84
N ASP A 7 -10.67 -18.99 -22.08
CA ASP A 7 -10.57 -18.83 -20.62
C ASP A 7 -10.18 -17.40 -20.19
N LYS A 8 -9.28 -16.73 -20.94
CA LYS A 8 -8.95 -15.32 -20.71
C LYS A 8 -10.11 -14.36 -20.98
N LYS A 9 -10.96 -14.65 -21.97
CA LYS A 9 -12.15 -13.83 -22.27
C LYS A 9 -13.25 -14.05 -21.24
N THR A 10 -13.48 -15.29 -20.80
CA THR A 10 -14.48 -15.62 -19.77
C THR A 10 -14.09 -15.07 -18.41
N PHE A 11 -12.80 -15.09 -18.03
CA PHE A 11 -12.30 -14.48 -16.79
C PHE A 11 -12.42 -12.95 -16.79
N GLN A 12 -12.19 -12.30 -17.93
CA GLN A 12 -12.37 -10.84 -18.08
C GLN A 12 -13.84 -10.42 -18.14
N GLN A 13 -14.72 -11.24 -18.71
CA GLN A 13 -16.16 -10.96 -18.76
C GLN A 13 -16.83 -11.19 -17.39
N ASN A 14 -16.48 -12.25 -16.67
CA ASN A 14 -17.02 -12.52 -15.32
C ASN A 14 -16.60 -11.46 -14.29
N ASN A 15 -15.36 -10.95 -14.38
CA ASN A 15 -14.91 -9.84 -13.52
C ASN A 15 -15.58 -8.50 -13.86
N LYS A 16 -16.02 -8.30 -15.11
CA LYS A 16 -16.77 -7.11 -15.51
C LYS A 16 -18.22 -7.19 -15.07
N SER A 17 -18.91 -8.30 -15.33
CA SER A 17 -20.32 -8.47 -14.96
C SER A 17 -20.53 -8.43 -13.45
N GLN A 18 -19.67 -9.09 -12.66
CA GLN A 18 -19.73 -8.98 -11.20
C GLN A 18 -19.42 -7.56 -10.71
N ASN A 19 -18.44 -6.85 -11.30
CA ASN A 19 -18.20 -5.43 -11.02
C ASN A 19 -19.42 -4.56 -11.30
N TYR A 20 -20.11 -4.76 -12.44
CA TYR A 20 -21.27 -3.92 -12.78
C TYR A 20 -22.47 -4.18 -11.87
N THR A 21 -22.69 -5.43 -11.43
CA THR A 21 -23.76 -5.75 -10.48
C THR A 21 -23.45 -5.19 -9.09
N GLU A 22 -22.22 -5.35 -8.59
CA GLU A 22 -21.77 -4.71 -7.34
C GLU A 22 -21.87 -3.19 -7.45
N LEU A 23 -21.40 -2.57 -8.54
CA LEU A 23 -21.46 -1.12 -8.77
C LEU A 23 -22.90 -0.60 -8.83
N SER A 24 -23.87 -1.39 -9.32
CA SER A 24 -25.27 -0.98 -9.38
C SER A 24 -25.96 -1.03 -8.01
N GLN A 25 -25.67 -2.05 -7.20
CA GLN A 25 -26.16 -2.17 -5.82
C GLN A 25 -25.48 -1.13 -4.91
N VAL A 26 -24.18 -0.90 -5.11
CA VAL A 26 -23.43 0.22 -4.54
C VAL A 26 -24.01 1.56 -5.02
N LYS A 27 -24.51 1.71 -6.23
CA LYS A 27 -25.10 3.00 -6.64
C LYS A 27 -26.36 3.37 -5.83
N SER A 28 -27.20 2.39 -5.49
CA SER A 28 -28.46 2.62 -4.77
C SER A 28 -28.27 2.81 -3.27
N HIS A 29 -27.31 2.14 -2.64
CA HIS A 29 -27.06 2.26 -1.21
C HIS A 29 -26.25 3.53 -0.88
N TYR A 30 -25.48 4.04 -1.84
CA TYR A 30 -24.52 5.12 -1.61
C TYR A 30 -25.04 6.51 -1.96
N SER A 31 -26.24 6.61 -2.56
CA SER A 31 -26.91 7.90 -2.74
C SER A 31 -27.25 8.60 -1.43
N GLU A 32 -27.36 7.84 -0.34
CA GLU A 32 -27.62 8.35 1.02
C GLU A 32 -26.34 8.83 1.74
N LEU A 33 -25.16 8.35 1.32
CA LEU A 33 -23.86 8.75 1.87
C LEU A 33 -23.36 10.09 1.29
N TRP A 34 -24.02 10.62 0.24
CA TRP A 34 -23.67 11.89 -0.38
C TRP A 34 -24.29 13.06 0.39
N LYS A 35 -23.53 13.66 1.32
CA LYS A 35 -23.98 14.83 2.07
C LYS A 35 -23.98 16.14 1.27
N SER A 36 -23.41 16.19 0.05
CA SER A 36 -23.44 17.36 -0.83
C SER A 36 -22.99 17.02 -2.25
N GLU A 37 -23.64 17.58 -3.28
CA GLU A 37 -23.17 17.53 -4.70
C GLU A 37 -21.94 18.41 -4.97
N GLN A 38 -21.45 19.12 -3.94
CA GLN A 38 -20.43 20.16 -4.04
C GLN A 38 -19.08 19.79 -3.40
N ASP A 39 -18.95 18.56 -2.88
CA ASP A 39 -17.69 18.09 -2.29
C ASP A 39 -16.66 17.82 -3.39
N ASP A 40 -15.48 18.43 -3.29
CA ASP A 40 -14.37 18.19 -4.20
C ASP A 40 -13.77 16.77 -4.03
N VAL A 41 -13.00 16.33 -5.04
CA VAL A 41 -12.37 15.01 -5.06
C VAL A 41 -11.43 14.76 -3.87
N ASP A 42 -10.81 15.82 -3.33
CA ASP A 42 -9.95 15.75 -2.14
C ASP A 42 -10.75 15.41 -0.88
N THR A 43 -11.91 16.06 -0.71
CA THR A 43 -12.84 15.85 0.40
C THR A 43 -13.41 14.43 0.37
N ILE A 44 -13.83 13.97 -0.81
CA ILE A 44 -14.33 12.61 -1.01
C ILE A 44 -13.22 11.57 -0.73
N ASN A 45 -11.98 11.83 -1.14
CA ASN A 45 -10.87 10.93 -0.84
C ASN A 45 -10.53 10.87 0.67
N LYS A 46 -10.56 12.01 1.38
CA LYS A 46 -10.37 12.02 2.85
C LYS A 46 -11.47 11.24 3.57
N LEU A 47 -12.71 11.31 3.07
CA LEU A 47 -13.79 10.50 3.59
C LEU A 47 -13.54 9.01 3.33
N ALA A 48 -13.04 8.64 2.15
CA ALA A 48 -12.64 7.26 1.84
C ALA A 48 -11.54 6.75 2.79
N GLU A 49 -10.55 7.58 3.10
CA GLU A 49 -9.50 7.26 4.10
C GLU A 49 -10.10 7.06 5.50
N THR A 50 -11.11 7.85 5.87
CA THR A 50 -11.81 7.70 7.17
C THR A 50 -12.58 6.38 7.25
N TYR A 51 -13.35 6.03 6.23
CA TYR A 51 -14.04 4.73 6.16
C TYR A 51 -13.04 3.56 6.16
N TYR A 52 -11.93 3.69 5.43
CA TYR A 52 -10.84 2.70 5.47
C TYR A 52 -10.29 2.51 6.89
N ASN A 53 -10.00 3.60 7.61
CA ASN A 53 -9.50 3.54 8.98
C ASN A 53 -10.51 2.93 9.97
N GLN A 54 -11.81 2.99 9.65
CA GLN A 54 -12.88 2.34 10.41
C GLN A 54 -13.08 0.87 10.05
N GLY A 55 -12.39 0.35 9.01
CA GLY A 55 -12.59 -1.01 8.49
C GLY A 55 -13.78 -1.15 7.53
N ASN A 56 -14.46 -0.05 7.22
CA ASN A 56 -15.62 0.02 6.32
C ASN A 56 -15.15 0.05 4.86
N PHE A 57 -14.64 -1.10 4.40
CA PHE A 57 -13.95 -1.20 3.10
C PHE A 57 -14.87 -1.02 1.90
N THR A 58 -16.12 -1.49 1.99
CA THR A 58 -17.09 -1.36 0.90
C THR A 58 -17.34 0.13 0.62
N GLU A 59 -17.50 0.91 1.69
CA GLU A 59 -17.78 2.34 1.60
C GLU A 59 -16.58 3.13 1.12
N ALA A 60 -15.40 2.80 1.62
CA ALA A 60 -14.16 3.40 1.16
C ALA A 60 -13.93 3.15 -0.34
N ILE A 61 -14.19 1.95 -0.84
CA ILE A 61 -14.06 1.61 -2.27
C ILE A 61 -15.07 2.38 -3.13
N ALA A 62 -16.32 2.48 -2.68
CA ALA A 62 -17.35 3.23 -3.41
C ALA A 62 -16.97 4.71 -3.57
N LEU A 63 -16.45 5.34 -2.51
CA LEU A 63 -15.94 6.71 -2.56
C LEU A 63 -14.72 6.84 -3.49
N CYS A 64 -13.82 5.85 -3.48
CA CYS A 64 -12.71 5.83 -4.43
C CYS A 64 -13.19 5.80 -5.89
N HIS A 65 -14.21 5.00 -6.20
CA HIS A 65 -14.80 4.96 -7.54
C HIS A 65 -15.49 6.27 -7.92
N LYS A 66 -16.11 6.97 -6.97
CA LYS A 66 -16.68 8.31 -7.21
C LYS A 66 -15.59 9.29 -7.65
N VAL A 67 -14.49 9.38 -6.89
CA VAL A 67 -13.36 10.24 -7.24
C VAL A 67 -12.81 9.90 -8.62
N LEU A 68 -12.65 8.61 -8.94
CA LEU A 68 -12.13 8.19 -10.25
C LEU A 68 -13.09 8.47 -11.41
N LYS A 69 -14.39 8.56 -11.17
CA LYS A 69 -15.39 8.93 -12.18
C LYS A 69 -15.31 10.43 -12.50
N GLU A 70 -15.08 11.26 -11.48
CA GLU A 70 -14.97 12.71 -11.63
C GLU A 70 -13.59 13.12 -12.15
N GLN A 71 -12.52 12.53 -11.59
CA GLN A 71 -11.14 12.79 -11.95
C GLN A 71 -10.32 11.49 -11.99
N ALA A 72 -10.18 10.93 -13.18
CA ALA A 72 -9.40 9.70 -13.38
C ALA A 72 -7.90 9.85 -13.07
N ASN A 73 -7.34 11.06 -13.18
CA ASN A 73 -5.92 11.35 -12.90
C ASN A 73 -5.70 11.94 -11.51
N PHE A 74 -6.25 11.31 -10.47
CA PHE A 74 -6.07 11.73 -9.09
C PHE A 74 -5.21 10.72 -8.33
N ALA A 75 -3.94 11.04 -8.09
CA ALA A 75 -3.01 10.09 -7.46
C ALA A 75 -3.42 9.64 -6.04
N PRO A 76 -3.93 10.52 -5.14
CA PRO A 76 -4.28 10.13 -3.78
C PRO A 76 -5.32 9.01 -3.69
N VAL A 77 -6.34 8.99 -4.57
CA VAL A 77 -7.35 7.93 -4.52
C VAL A 77 -6.79 6.55 -4.88
N TYR A 78 -5.82 6.47 -5.80
CA TYR A 78 -5.17 5.22 -6.10
C TYR A 78 -4.32 4.71 -4.93
N LYS A 79 -3.73 5.62 -4.14
CA LYS A 79 -3.08 5.25 -2.88
C LYS A 79 -4.10 4.70 -1.88
N THR A 80 -5.21 5.40 -1.65
CA THR A 80 -6.29 4.97 -0.75
C THR A 80 -6.84 3.59 -1.15
N LEU A 81 -7.13 3.40 -2.44
CA LEU A 81 -7.56 2.11 -2.99
C LEU A 81 -6.50 1.02 -2.77
N GLY A 82 -5.22 1.33 -2.97
CA GLY A 82 -4.12 0.43 -2.67
C GLY A 82 -4.09 -0.01 -1.20
N ASN A 83 -4.29 0.93 -0.27
CA ASN A 83 -4.33 0.65 1.17
C ASN A 83 -5.49 -0.30 1.52
N ILE A 84 -6.68 -0.06 0.97
CA ILE A 84 -7.84 -0.93 1.18
C ILE A 84 -7.56 -2.35 0.65
N LEU A 85 -7.02 -2.46 -0.56
CA LEU A 85 -6.69 -3.74 -1.18
C LEU A 85 -5.60 -4.49 -0.41
N GLN A 86 -4.61 -3.78 0.12
CA GLN A 86 -3.59 -4.33 1.00
C GLN A 86 -4.22 -4.90 2.29
N ALA A 87 -5.13 -4.16 2.93
CA ALA A 87 -5.82 -4.64 4.13
C ALA A 87 -6.67 -5.89 3.86
N GLN A 88 -7.22 -6.00 2.65
CA GLN A 88 -7.92 -7.22 2.17
C GLN A 88 -6.97 -8.33 1.69
N ASN A 89 -5.65 -8.20 1.87
CA ASN A 89 -4.62 -9.13 1.40
C ASN A 89 -4.62 -9.39 -0.13
N LYS A 90 -5.18 -8.46 -0.92
CA LYS A 90 -5.19 -8.52 -2.39
C LYS A 90 -3.92 -7.90 -2.96
N ILE A 91 -2.78 -8.54 -2.70
CA ILE A 91 -1.43 -8.00 -2.94
C ILE A 91 -1.24 -7.51 -4.39
N ASP A 92 -1.58 -8.31 -5.40
CA ASP A 92 -1.43 -7.92 -6.81
C ASP A 92 -2.29 -6.71 -7.21
N ALA A 93 -3.47 -6.59 -6.61
CA ALA A 93 -4.35 -5.45 -6.86
C ALA A 93 -3.79 -4.18 -6.20
N ALA A 94 -3.26 -4.29 -4.98
CA ALA A 94 -2.59 -3.19 -4.29
C ALA A 94 -1.36 -2.69 -5.06
N ILE A 95 -0.51 -3.60 -5.57
CA ILE A 95 0.63 -3.26 -6.44
C ILE A 95 0.19 -2.41 -7.64
N ARG A 96 -0.89 -2.83 -8.33
CA ARG A 96 -1.42 -2.08 -9.48
C ARG A 96 -1.91 -0.69 -9.06
N ALA A 97 -2.64 -0.59 -7.96
CA ALA A 97 -3.16 0.68 -7.46
C ALA A 97 -2.03 1.66 -7.10
N TYR A 98 -1.04 1.25 -6.31
CA TYR A 98 0.11 2.10 -5.99
C TYR A 98 0.94 2.47 -7.23
N SER A 99 1.10 1.54 -8.17
CA SER A 99 1.80 1.82 -9.44
C SER A 99 1.08 2.90 -10.26
N LEU A 100 -0.25 2.90 -10.27
CA LEU A 100 -1.03 3.96 -10.92
C LEU A 100 -0.88 5.31 -10.20
N ALA A 101 -0.89 5.33 -8.86
CA ALA A 101 -0.63 6.53 -8.08
C ALA A 101 0.73 7.15 -8.42
N ILE A 102 1.78 6.32 -8.53
CA ILE A 102 3.14 6.73 -8.90
C ILE A 102 3.23 7.16 -10.36
N LYS A 103 2.47 6.52 -11.25
CA LYS A 103 2.43 6.93 -12.67
C LYS A 103 1.86 8.35 -12.82
N ILE A 104 0.85 8.69 -12.04
CA ILE A 104 0.22 10.02 -12.05
C ILE A 104 1.10 11.04 -11.32
N ASN A 105 1.65 10.66 -10.17
CA ASN A 105 2.60 11.48 -9.41
C ASN A 105 3.89 10.68 -9.11
N PRO A 106 4.93 10.82 -9.96
CA PRO A 106 6.20 10.10 -9.79
C PRO A 106 6.93 10.39 -8.48
N ASN A 107 6.58 11.49 -7.82
CA ASN A 107 7.16 11.94 -6.57
C ASN A 107 6.32 11.56 -5.33
N PHE A 108 5.32 10.68 -5.48
CA PHE A 108 4.44 10.30 -4.38
C PHE A 108 5.10 9.26 -3.45
N ILE A 109 5.90 9.74 -2.51
CA ILE A 109 6.75 8.93 -1.64
C ILE A 109 5.96 7.87 -0.84
N GLU A 110 4.80 8.23 -0.29
CA GLU A 110 3.94 7.29 0.45
C GLU A 110 3.53 6.08 -0.41
N ALA A 111 3.14 6.32 -1.67
CA ALA A 111 2.81 5.25 -2.61
C ALA A 111 4.04 4.40 -2.99
N ILE A 112 5.23 4.99 -3.08
CA ILE A 112 6.49 4.26 -3.35
C ILE A 112 6.83 3.31 -2.20
N VAL A 113 6.71 3.76 -0.94
CA VAL A 113 6.94 2.94 0.26
C VAL A 113 5.92 1.80 0.36
N ASN A 114 4.64 2.09 0.10
CA ASN A 114 3.60 1.06 0.13
C ASN A 114 3.78 0.05 -1.01
N LEU A 115 4.17 0.49 -2.20
CA LEU A 115 4.52 -0.40 -3.31
C LEU A 115 5.70 -1.31 -2.95
N ALA A 116 6.77 -0.76 -2.35
CA ALA A 116 7.91 -1.54 -1.87
C ALA A 116 7.48 -2.61 -0.85
N SER A 117 6.59 -2.24 0.08
CA SER A 117 6.00 -3.17 1.05
C SER A 117 5.23 -4.30 0.39
N MET A 118 4.48 -4.02 -0.68
CA MET A 118 3.74 -5.06 -1.41
C MET A 118 4.67 -5.98 -2.20
N PHE A 119 5.74 -5.45 -2.79
CA PHE A 119 6.77 -6.28 -3.41
C PHE A 119 7.44 -7.21 -2.39
N TYR A 120 7.77 -6.68 -1.20
CA TYR A 120 8.32 -7.50 -0.12
C TYR A 120 7.37 -8.62 0.30
N LYS A 121 6.09 -8.31 0.55
CA LYS A 121 5.07 -9.33 0.88
C LYS A 121 4.89 -10.39 -0.21
N LYS A 122 5.13 -10.03 -1.48
CA LYS A 122 5.06 -10.95 -2.62
C LYS A 122 6.35 -11.78 -2.80
N GLY A 123 7.39 -11.53 -2.02
CA GLY A 123 8.71 -12.16 -2.17
C GLY A 123 9.54 -11.57 -3.32
N GLN A 124 9.15 -10.42 -3.89
CA GLN A 124 9.91 -9.72 -4.91
C GLN A 124 10.93 -8.78 -4.26
N ILE A 125 11.96 -9.38 -3.66
CA ILE A 125 12.95 -8.71 -2.80
C ILE A 125 13.67 -7.56 -3.52
N ASP A 126 14.22 -7.80 -4.71
CA ASP A 126 14.93 -6.76 -5.46
C ASP A 126 14.06 -5.54 -5.75
N ALA A 127 12.80 -5.77 -6.15
CA ALA A 127 11.84 -4.70 -6.43
C ALA A 127 11.50 -3.91 -5.15
N ALA A 128 11.39 -4.57 -4.00
CA ALA A 128 11.19 -3.91 -2.72
C ALA A 128 12.39 -3.01 -2.37
N MET A 129 13.61 -3.54 -2.45
CA MET A 129 14.84 -2.80 -2.14
C MET A 129 15.01 -1.56 -3.02
N ILE A 130 14.77 -1.69 -4.34
CA ILE A 130 14.86 -0.57 -5.29
C ILE A 130 13.89 0.55 -4.87
N ASN A 131 12.64 0.22 -4.53
CA ASN A 131 11.65 1.23 -4.18
C ASN A 131 11.91 1.87 -2.81
N TYR A 132 12.35 1.10 -1.80
CA TYR A 132 12.76 1.69 -0.51
C TYR A 132 13.96 2.63 -0.67
N ARG A 133 14.99 2.24 -1.42
CA ARG A 133 16.15 3.10 -1.69
C ARG A 133 15.74 4.36 -2.46
N LYS A 134 14.79 4.25 -3.41
CA LYS A 134 14.22 5.41 -4.09
C LYS A 134 13.54 6.36 -3.12
N ALA A 135 12.70 5.84 -2.21
CA ALA A 135 12.03 6.65 -1.19
C ALA A 135 13.04 7.36 -0.27
N ILE A 136 14.07 6.66 0.19
CA ILE A 136 15.17 7.23 0.99
C ILE A 136 15.91 8.34 0.25
N LYS A 137 16.23 8.12 -1.04
CA LYS A 137 16.90 9.14 -1.86
C LYS A 137 16.05 10.42 -1.99
N MET A 138 14.73 10.27 -2.10
CA MET A 138 13.81 11.39 -2.22
C MET A 138 13.54 12.10 -0.89
N LYS A 139 13.54 11.33 0.21
CA LYS A 139 13.32 11.83 1.56
C LYS A 139 14.28 11.13 2.55
N PRO A 140 15.48 11.69 2.75
CA PRO A 140 16.53 11.08 3.57
C PRO A 140 16.21 10.96 5.06
N ASP A 141 15.20 11.67 5.55
CA ASP A 141 14.68 11.65 6.92
C ASP A 141 13.48 10.70 7.11
N LEU A 142 13.13 9.88 6.11
CA LEU A 142 12.02 8.93 6.19
C LEU A 142 12.39 7.65 6.93
N ALA A 143 12.36 7.68 8.26
CA ALA A 143 12.73 6.57 9.14
C ALA A 143 12.09 5.21 8.75
N GLU A 144 10.81 5.20 8.41
CA GLU A 144 10.08 4.00 8.00
C GLU A 144 10.73 3.28 6.79
N ALA A 145 11.22 4.02 5.80
CA ALA A 145 11.83 3.43 4.62
C ALA A 145 13.18 2.77 4.93
N TYR A 146 13.96 3.36 5.85
CA TYR A 146 15.19 2.74 6.36
C TYR A 146 14.89 1.45 7.13
N TRP A 147 13.92 1.50 8.05
CA TRP A 147 13.51 0.35 8.84
C TRP A 147 13.04 -0.82 7.98
N ASN A 148 12.16 -0.54 7.01
CA ASN A 148 11.63 -1.56 6.14
C ASN A 148 12.71 -2.12 5.19
N LEU A 149 13.65 -1.29 4.70
CA LEU A 149 14.80 -1.79 3.95
C LEU A 149 15.68 -2.72 4.81
N GLY A 150 15.91 -2.36 6.08
CA GLY A 150 16.61 -3.21 7.04
C GLY A 150 15.96 -4.59 7.18
N LYS A 151 14.63 -4.65 7.31
CA LYS A 151 13.88 -5.92 7.34
C LYS A 151 14.06 -6.76 6.08
N VAL A 152 14.04 -6.13 4.91
CA VAL A 152 14.27 -6.83 3.63
C VAL A 152 15.69 -7.42 3.60
N LEU A 153 16.69 -6.66 4.04
CA LEU A 153 18.08 -7.10 4.10
C LEU A 153 18.31 -8.23 5.12
N GLU A 154 17.62 -8.19 6.25
CA GLU A 154 17.65 -9.24 7.27
C GLU A 154 17.12 -10.56 6.69
N GLN A 155 16.00 -10.53 5.95
CA GLN A 155 15.45 -11.71 5.28
C GLN A 155 16.45 -12.32 4.27
N GLU A 156 17.25 -11.48 3.61
CA GLU A 156 18.31 -11.91 2.69
C GLU A 156 19.61 -12.35 3.40
N GLY A 157 19.66 -12.34 4.74
CA GLY A 157 20.83 -12.70 5.53
C GLY A 157 21.94 -11.63 5.55
N ARG A 158 21.66 -10.41 5.09
CA ARG A 158 22.61 -9.28 5.05
C ARG A 158 22.58 -8.48 6.34
N PHE A 159 22.88 -9.15 7.45
CA PHE A 159 22.65 -8.65 8.81
C PHE A 159 23.40 -7.34 9.14
N TYR A 160 24.65 -7.18 8.71
CA TYR A 160 25.41 -5.95 8.95
C TYR A 160 24.78 -4.72 8.25
N GLU A 161 24.32 -4.89 7.02
CA GLU A 161 23.62 -3.82 6.31
C GLU A 161 22.26 -3.55 6.93
N ALA A 162 21.52 -4.61 7.29
CA ALA A 162 20.24 -4.47 7.97
C ALA A 162 20.38 -3.62 9.25
N PHE A 163 21.38 -3.93 10.08
CA PHE A 163 21.71 -3.18 11.28
C PHE A 163 21.98 -1.71 10.97
N PHE A 164 22.86 -1.41 10.00
CA PHE A 164 23.15 -0.03 9.60
C PHE A 164 21.88 0.76 9.23
N PHE A 165 20.98 0.17 8.43
CA PHE A 165 19.73 0.83 8.05
C PHE A 165 18.76 0.97 9.22
N GLN A 166 18.67 -0.02 10.11
CA GLN A 166 17.79 0.04 11.28
C GLN A 166 18.29 1.06 12.31
N GLU A 167 19.59 1.11 12.60
CA GLU A 167 20.20 2.15 13.43
C GLU A 167 19.87 3.53 12.88
N LYS A 168 20.01 3.73 11.57
CA LYS A 168 19.66 5.02 10.96
C LYS A 168 18.18 5.37 11.12
N ALA A 169 17.30 4.38 11.04
CA ALA A 169 15.87 4.58 11.29
C ALA A 169 15.60 5.03 12.74
N LEU A 170 16.33 4.47 13.71
CA LEU A 170 16.20 4.79 15.13
C LEU A 170 16.82 6.14 15.49
N GLU A 171 17.93 6.53 14.85
CA GLU A 171 18.46 7.88 14.95
C GLU A 171 17.43 8.93 14.51
N LEU A 172 16.75 8.67 13.38
CA LEU A 172 15.73 9.56 12.82
C LEU A 172 14.44 9.56 13.66
N GLN A 173 14.05 8.39 14.17
CA GLN A 173 12.84 8.21 14.95
C GLN A 173 13.04 7.16 16.06
N PRO A 174 13.47 7.58 17.27
CA PRO A 174 13.80 6.66 18.36
C PRO A 174 12.64 5.78 18.84
N ASN A 175 11.38 6.24 18.66
CA ASN A 175 10.20 5.51 19.09
C ASN A 175 9.64 4.51 18.05
N LEU A 176 10.34 4.30 16.93
CA LEU A 176 9.89 3.43 15.84
C LEU A 176 9.75 1.96 16.27
N VAL A 177 10.62 1.48 17.17
CA VAL A 177 10.62 0.11 17.70
C VAL A 177 9.39 -0.18 18.56
N TYR A 178 8.97 0.74 19.43
CA TYR A 178 7.81 0.53 20.32
C TYR A 178 6.50 0.33 19.54
N ASN A 179 6.36 0.96 18.37
CA ASN A 179 5.19 0.79 17.50
C ASN A 179 5.22 -0.54 16.71
N THR A 180 6.39 -1.15 16.53
CA THR A 180 6.55 -2.38 15.74
C THR A 180 6.59 -3.64 16.61
N GLN A 181 7.02 -3.54 17.87
CA GLN A 181 7.10 -4.65 18.84
C GLN A 181 5.77 -5.06 19.46
N LYS A 182 4.71 -4.23 19.41
CA LYS A 182 3.37 -4.65 19.84
C LYS A 182 2.81 -5.82 19.00
N ASN A 183 3.40 -6.10 17.84
CA ASN A 183 3.02 -7.19 16.94
C ASN A 183 4.03 -8.34 16.84
N ASN A 184 5.19 -8.28 17.51
CA ASN A 184 6.13 -9.41 17.56
C ASN A 184 7.09 -9.19 18.75
N GLN A 185 6.87 -9.94 19.82
CA GLN A 185 7.84 -10.07 20.91
C GLN A 185 9.05 -10.89 20.43
N ASP A 186 10.24 -10.37 20.75
CA ASP A 186 11.54 -11.05 20.83
C ASP A 186 12.26 -11.51 19.54
N SER A 187 13.46 -10.93 19.33
CA SER A 187 14.71 -11.69 19.04
C SER A 187 15.90 -10.78 18.66
N HIS A 188 15.65 -9.57 18.15
CA HIS A 188 16.69 -8.78 17.47
C HIS A 188 17.79 -8.23 18.40
N PHE A 189 17.46 -7.86 19.65
CA PHE A 189 18.42 -7.22 20.57
C PHE A 189 19.27 -8.23 21.36
N GLN A 190 18.71 -9.40 21.69
CA GLN A 190 19.38 -10.45 22.45
C GLN A 190 20.44 -11.22 21.62
N LYS A 191 20.22 -11.38 20.31
CA LYS A 191 21.19 -12.07 19.44
C LYS A 191 22.50 -11.30 19.25
N TRP A 192 22.47 -9.97 19.30
CA TRP A 192 23.65 -9.12 19.08
C TRP A 192 24.54 -9.00 20.32
N GLN A 193 23.97 -8.93 21.53
CA GLN A 193 24.77 -8.98 22.78
C GLN A 193 25.60 -10.25 22.93
N ASN A 194 25.24 -11.33 22.22
CA ASN A 194 25.97 -12.60 22.26
C ASN A 194 27.04 -12.74 21.15
N LEU A 195 27.14 -11.79 20.22
CA LEU A 195 28.16 -11.79 19.15
C LEU A 195 29.32 -10.83 19.45
N GLU A 196 29.17 -9.92 20.42
CA GLU A 196 30.20 -9.00 20.90
C GLU A 196 30.92 -9.48 22.18
N ASN A 197 30.58 -10.67 22.69
CA ASN A 197 31.27 -11.37 23.79
C ASN A 197 31.93 -12.66 23.30
#